data_AF-A0ABD0BD24-F1
#
_entry.id   AF-A0ABD0BD24-F1
#
_cell.length_a   1.000
_cell.length_b   1.000
_cell.length_c   1.000
_cell.angle_alpha   90.00
_cell.angle_beta   90.00
_cell.angle_gamma   90.00
#
_symmetry.space_group_name_H-M   'P 1'
#
loop_
_entity.id
_entity.type
_entity.pdbx_description
1 polymer ?
#
loop_
_entity_poly.entity_id
_entity_poly.type
_entity_poly.pdbx_seq_one_letter_code
_entity_poly.pdbx_strand_id
1 'polypeptide(L)'
;MSYPDAGQMRLNARHDGSGDTAGLVMTGSDLFVSRPVGLCITPTQGACAAGDITCPVFKRTGDSFSLNIQAMAWQSDSDGDICTGNGTTPNFVLSDIALTSELVAPQGGVVAQVTPTRYSHVAASASLNTPALSLNEVGVFRIKATPPAATLPEGSTVSTGYFGYTIPPATSVPLGRFVPWDFNMTSGTVTPACGGFSYMSQPFGIQTVVEARNKEGSVTRNYRDAFARGALTLVAANNQDGVDRSNRLAPLAASWTEGTGKQSGQTRFMRLRELTPSLTAPEEPLPLLRLGLRVTDGETPETSFLSGRNMNPAVSGNCQSGVNCTARQLSILQGKNDTMIAYYGRLLASTRQGAASAPLALPLQVQYFEGGQWRVNQDDLCTRISLANDGIRFTDGEQHYDAATGDLGLKDGPRIRLGLGPVAPGGSDVRINGGETRFHFAAPNQSVRIPYEILLDKQPSQPVWLADPATADHLLGEVIFGRDRGNDRIIYRREVMP
;
A
#
# COMPACT_ATOMS: atom_id res chain seq x y z
N MET A 1 -38.55 28.16 -49.02
CA MET A 1 -38.11 28.93 -47.85
C MET A 1 -37.10 28.08 -47.10
N SER A 2 -35.95 28.62 -46.71
CA SER A 2 -34.99 27.94 -45.84
C SER A 2 -34.76 28.85 -44.63
N TYR A 3 -34.94 28.31 -43.43
CA TYR A 3 -34.63 28.99 -42.17
C TYR A 3 -33.48 28.23 -41.50
N PRO A 4 -32.24 28.76 -41.56
CA PRO A 4 -31.02 28.01 -41.22
C PRO A 4 -30.73 28.02 -39.70
N ASP A 5 -31.75 28.14 -38.85
CA ASP A 5 -31.63 28.20 -37.39
C ASP A 5 -32.80 27.46 -36.72
N ALA A 6 -32.83 27.41 -35.39
CA ALA A 6 -33.88 26.76 -34.62
C ALA A 6 -34.93 27.78 -34.11
N GLY A 7 -36.20 27.45 -34.26
CA GLY A 7 -37.31 28.23 -33.72
C GLY A 7 -38.67 27.85 -34.31
N GLN A 8 -39.74 28.32 -33.68
CA GLN A 8 -41.09 28.26 -34.26
C GLN A 8 -41.33 29.53 -35.08
N MET A 9 -41.60 29.34 -36.37
CA MET A 9 -41.80 30.43 -37.33
C MET A 9 -43.22 30.40 -37.86
N ARG A 10 -43.77 31.59 -38.13
CA ARG A 10 -45.04 31.74 -38.85
C ARG A 10 -44.76 32.04 -40.31
N LEU A 11 -45.17 31.15 -41.20
CA LEU A 11 -45.16 31.37 -42.64
C LEU A 11 -46.48 32.01 -43.05
N ASN A 12 -46.44 33.22 -43.58
CA ASN A 12 -47.60 33.87 -44.18
C ASN A 12 -47.45 33.83 -45.71
N ALA A 13 -48.49 33.37 -46.41
CA ALA A 13 -48.56 33.36 -47.86
C ALA A 13 -49.63 34.35 -48.32
N ARG A 14 -49.34 35.11 -49.38
CA ARG A 14 -50.29 35.98 -50.08
C ARG A 14 -50.20 35.72 -51.57
N HIS A 15 -51.35 35.53 -52.20
CA HIS A 15 -51.48 35.45 -53.65
C HIS A 15 -52.39 36.58 -54.12
N ASP A 16 -51.85 37.47 -54.95
CA ASP A 16 -52.60 38.50 -55.66
C ASP A 16 -52.87 37.99 -57.08
N GLY A 17 -54.14 37.75 -57.39
CA GLY A 17 -54.59 37.16 -58.64
C GLY A 17 -54.35 38.06 -59.86
N SER A 18 -54.17 37.43 -61.02
CA SER A 18 -53.94 38.08 -62.31
C SER A 18 -54.76 37.41 -63.42
N GLY A 19 -54.87 38.06 -64.58
CA GLY A 19 -55.70 37.56 -65.69
C GLY A 19 -57.17 37.42 -65.26
N ASP A 20 -57.75 36.23 -65.42
CA ASP A 20 -59.13 35.91 -65.03
C ASP A 20 -59.40 36.01 -63.51
N THR A 21 -58.34 36.13 -62.69
CA THR A 21 -58.43 36.29 -61.23
C THR A 21 -57.99 37.68 -60.75
N ALA A 22 -57.87 38.65 -61.66
CA ALA A 22 -57.46 40.01 -61.31
C ALA A 22 -58.38 40.62 -60.23
N GLY A 23 -57.79 41.01 -59.08
CA GLY A 23 -58.50 41.54 -57.92
C GLY A 23 -58.77 40.52 -56.80
N LEU A 24 -58.53 39.23 -57.02
CA LEU A 24 -58.58 38.21 -55.96
C LEU A 24 -57.32 38.31 -55.08
N VAL A 25 -57.49 38.38 -53.77
CA VAL A 25 -56.40 38.30 -52.80
C VAL A 25 -56.65 37.11 -51.87
N MET A 26 -55.78 36.10 -51.93
CA MET A 26 -55.79 34.98 -51.01
C MET A 26 -54.67 35.12 -50.00
N THR A 27 -54.98 34.92 -48.71
CA THR A 27 -54.00 34.87 -47.64
C THR A 27 -54.09 33.54 -46.91
N GLY A 28 -52.95 33.04 -46.45
CA GLY A 28 -52.85 31.84 -45.62
C GLY A 28 -51.71 31.99 -44.63
N SER A 29 -51.79 31.30 -43.49
CA SER A 29 -50.70 31.25 -42.52
C SER A 29 -50.60 29.88 -41.87
N ASP A 30 -49.38 29.42 -41.65
CA ASP A 30 -49.11 28.20 -40.89
C ASP A 30 -47.89 28.38 -39.97
N LEU A 31 -47.77 27.52 -38.95
CA LEU A 31 -46.61 27.45 -38.07
C LEU A 31 -45.75 26.26 -38.45
N PHE A 32 -44.44 26.48 -38.53
CA PHE A 32 -43.47 25.39 -38.64
C PHE A 32 -42.38 25.55 -37.58
N VAL A 33 -41.81 24.43 -37.16
CA VAL A 33 -40.69 24.40 -36.23
C VAL A 33 -39.46 23.94 -36.99
N SER A 34 -38.42 24.78 -36.99
CA SER A 34 -37.08 24.36 -37.34
C SER A 34 -36.34 23.98 -36.06
N ARG A 35 -35.65 22.84 -36.06
CA ARG A 35 -34.97 22.29 -34.88
C ARG A 35 -33.58 21.79 -35.26
N PRO A 36 -32.63 21.73 -34.32
CA PRO A 36 -31.33 21.13 -34.59
C PRO A 36 -31.47 19.63 -34.93
N VAL A 37 -30.51 19.12 -35.71
CA VAL A 37 -30.41 17.67 -35.98
C VAL A 37 -30.00 16.91 -34.72
N GLY A 38 -29.22 17.56 -33.84
CA GLY A 38 -28.77 17.02 -32.57
C GLY A 38 -27.81 17.98 -31.87
N LEU A 39 -27.27 17.53 -30.75
CA LEU A 39 -26.22 18.23 -30.02
C LEU A 39 -24.85 17.64 -30.37
N CYS A 40 -23.83 18.50 -30.43
CA CYS A 40 -22.43 18.10 -30.49
C CYS A 40 -21.77 18.40 -29.14
N ILE A 41 -21.09 17.40 -28.54
CA ILE A 41 -20.36 17.56 -27.28
C ILE A 41 -18.87 17.38 -27.52
N THR A 42 -18.11 18.46 -27.41
CA THR A 42 -16.67 18.49 -27.67
C THR A 42 -15.91 18.84 -26.39
N PRO A 43 -15.08 17.94 -25.86
CA PRO A 43 -14.19 18.29 -24.75
C PRO A 43 -13.20 19.37 -25.16
N THR A 44 -13.05 20.40 -24.33
CA THR A 44 -12.05 21.46 -24.57
C THR A 44 -10.62 20.96 -24.36
N GLN A 45 -10.46 19.95 -23.50
CA GLN A 45 -9.21 19.31 -23.14
C GLN A 45 -9.47 17.85 -22.78
N GLY A 46 -8.43 17.03 -22.79
CA GLY A 46 -8.48 15.66 -22.27
C GLY A 46 -9.31 14.69 -23.09
N ALA A 47 -9.61 14.98 -24.36
CA ALA A 47 -10.15 13.97 -25.26
C ALA A 47 -9.14 12.80 -25.40
N CYS A 48 -9.62 11.57 -25.25
CA CYS A 48 -8.81 10.37 -25.40
C CYS A 48 -9.60 9.29 -26.15
N ALA A 49 -9.32 9.12 -27.44
CA ALA A 49 -10.03 8.14 -28.27
C ALA A 49 -9.81 6.68 -27.84
N ALA A 50 -8.65 6.37 -27.25
CA ALA A 50 -8.32 5.02 -26.79
C ALA A 50 -9.30 4.51 -25.71
N GLY A 51 -9.74 5.41 -24.81
CA GLY A 51 -10.76 5.07 -23.82
C GLY A 51 -10.34 4.07 -22.75
N ASP A 52 -9.04 3.91 -22.50
CA ASP A 52 -8.49 2.88 -21.61
C ASP A 52 -7.44 3.45 -20.63
N ILE A 53 -6.72 2.56 -19.95
CA ILE A 53 -5.70 2.93 -18.96
C ILE A 53 -4.52 3.72 -19.56
N THR A 54 -4.30 3.67 -20.88
CA THR A 54 -3.23 4.42 -21.56
C THR A 54 -3.56 5.90 -21.73
N CYS A 55 -4.83 6.29 -21.55
CA CYS A 55 -5.22 7.69 -21.56
C CYS A 55 -4.41 8.50 -20.53
N PRO A 56 -3.98 9.73 -20.85
CA PRO A 56 -3.35 10.60 -19.86
C PRO A 56 -4.34 10.94 -18.74
N VAL A 57 -3.82 11.31 -17.57
CA VAL A 57 -4.66 11.87 -16.50
C VAL A 57 -5.31 13.15 -17.02
N PHE A 58 -6.63 13.21 -16.91
CA PHE A 58 -7.39 14.41 -17.24
C PHE A 58 -7.71 15.24 -16.01
N LYS A 59 -8.32 14.62 -14.99
CA LYS A 59 -8.77 15.29 -13.77
C LYS A 59 -8.70 14.34 -12.58
N ARG A 60 -8.66 14.90 -11.38
CA ARG A 60 -8.97 14.13 -10.17
C ARG A 60 -10.48 14.04 -10.03
N THR A 61 -10.96 12.97 -9.42
CA THR A 61 -12.38 12.85 -9.05
C THR A 61 -12.82 14.06 -8.21
N GLY A 62 -13.84 14.78 -8.67
CA GLY A 62 -14.40 15.99 -8.06
C GLY A 62 -13.79 17.30 -8.56
N ASP A 63 -12.75 17.27 -9.40
CA ASP A 63 -12.27 18.49 -10.07
C ASP A 63 -13.22 18.93 -11.18
N SER A 64 -13.39 20.24 -11.29
CA SER A 64 -14.23 20.84 -12.32
C SER A 64 -13.52 20.85 -13.68
N PHE A 65 -14.28 20.60 -14.74
CA PHE A 65 -13.90 20.78 -16.13
C PHE A 65 -15.09 21.32 -16.95
N SER A 66 -14.83 21.80 -18.17
CA SER A 66 -15.87 22.31 -19.06
C SER A 66 -15.89 21.55 -20.37
N LEU A 67 -17.09 21.35 -20.91
CA LEU A 67 -17.32 20.81 -22.25
C LEU A 67 -17.97 21.88 -23.12
N ASN A 68 -17.68 21.86 -24.42
CA ASN A 68 -18.43 22.65 -25.39
C ASN A 68 -19.64 21.82 -25.83
N ILE A 69 -20.83 22.39 -25.72
CA ILE A 69 -22.05 21.80 -26.25
C ILE A 69 -22.69 22.77 -27.24
N GLN A 70 -22.92 22.31 -28.46
CA GLN A 70 -23.48 23.10 -29.56
C GLN A 70 -24.66 22.38 -30.17
N ALA A 71 -25.73 23.10 -30.51
CA ALA A 71 -26.84 22.54 -31.28
C ALA A 71 -26.57 22.71 -32.78
N MET A 72 -26.54 21.59 -33.50
CA MET A 72 -26.07 21.54 -34.89
C MET A 72 -27.24 21.59 -35.86
N ALA A 73 -27.06 22.30 -36.97
CA ALA A 73 -27.99 22.30 -38.08
C ALA A 73 -27.83 21.02 -38.92
N TRP A 74 -28.92 20.55 -39.52
CA TRP A 74 -28.87 19.46 -40.50
C TRP A 74 -28.22 19.95 -41.81
N GLN A 75 -27.39 19.11 -42.44
CA GLN A 75 -26.84 19.36 -43.78
C GLN A 75 -27.19 18.28 -44.80
N SER A 76 -27.17 17.00 -44.41
CA SER A 76 -27.46 15.87 -45.28
C SER A 76 -28.02 14.71 -44.45
N ASP A 77 -28.90 13.90 -45.05
CA ASP A 77 -29.43 12.67 -44.42
C ASP A 77 -28.38 11.57 -44.27
N SER A 78 -27.28 11.66 -45.02
CA SER A 78 -26.16 10.71 -44.96
C SER A 78 -25.03 11.12 -44.02
N ASP A 79 -25.19 12.23 -43.28
CA ASP A 79 -24.19 12.71 -42.34
C ASP A 79 -24.24 11.91 -41.02
N GLY A 80 -23.16 11.18 -40.74
CA GLY A 80 -23.00 10.41 -39.51
C GLY A 80 -22.25 11.15 -38.40
N ASP A 81 -21.65 12.31 -38.69
CA ASP A 81 -20.89 13.10 -37.71
C ASP A 81 -21.28 14.58 -37.76
N ILE A 82 -22.37 14.88 -37.06
CA ILE A 82 -22.91 16.24 -36.98
C ILE A 82 -21.97 17.24 -36.30
N CYS A 83 -20.87 16.79 -35.67
CA CYS A 83 -19.88 17.66 -35.05
C CYS A 83 -18.89 18.24 -36.06
N THR A 84 -18.80 17.70 -37.29
CA THR A 84 -17.81 18.08 -38.28
C THR A 84 -18.51 18.65 -39.53
N GLY A 85 -18.19 19.89 -39.91
CA GLY A 85 -18.70 20.49 -41.16
C GLY A 85 -20.10 21.10 -41.08
N ASN A 86 -20.92 20.71 -40.10
CA ASN A 86 -22.28 21.24 -39.94
C ASN A 86 -22.33 22.67 -39.41
N GLY A 87 -23.37 23.41 -39.84
CA GLY A 87 -23.72 24.71 -39.27
C GLY A 87 -24.24 24.56 -37.85
N THR A 88 -24.42 25.67 -37.15
CA THR A 88 -24.98 25.71 -35.80
C THR A 88 -26.36 26.36 -35.80
N THR A 89 -27.10 26.20 -34.71
CA THR A 89 -28.41 26.84 -34.48
C THR A 89 -28.33 27.82 -33.29
N PRO A 90 -27.85 29.06 -33.49
CA PRO A 90 -27.66 30.04 -32.42
C PRO A 90 -28.89 30.38 -31.58
N ASN A 91 -30.09 30.30 -32.16
CA ASN A 91 -31.35 30.61 -31.47
C ASN A 91 -31.94 29.41 -30.72
N PHE A 92 -31.28 28.25 -30.73
CA PHE A 92 -31.73 27.08 -29.97
C PHE A 92 -31.67 27.34 -28.45
N VAL A 93 -32.80 27.16 -27.79
CA VAL A 93 -32.95 27.25 -26.33
C VAL A 93 -33.72 26.02 -25.85
N LEU A 94 -33.17 25.32 -24.86
CA LEU A 94 -33.84 24.18 -24.24
C LEU A 94 -33.31 23.97 -22.82
N SER A 95 -34.20 24.00 -21.84
CA SER A 95 -33.88 23.76 -20.43
C SER A 95 -33.88 22.26 -20.11
N ASP A 96 -33.34 21.93 -18.93
CA ASP A 96 -33.44 20.59 -18.32
C ASP A 96 -32.84 19.45 -19.15
N ILE A 97 -31.77 19.73 -19.90
CA ILE A 97 -31.02 18.69 -20.60
C ILE A 97 -30.22 17.91 -19.56
N ALA A 98 -30.56 16.63 -19.40
CA ALA A 98 -29.94 15.76 -18.41
C ALA A 98 -28.49 15.43 -18.81
N LEU A 99 -27.60 15.43 -17.82
CA LEU A 99 -26.19 15.07 -17.97
C LEU A 99 -25.90 13.81 -17.16
N THR A 100 -25.41 12.78 -17.85
CA THR A 100 -24.97 11.52 -17.25
C THR A 100 -23.59 11.14 -17.77
N SER A 101 -22.92 10.21 -17.09
CA SER A 101 -21.70 9.61 -17.61
C SER A 101 -21.97 8.21 -18.16
N GLU A 102 -21.16 7.78 -19.11
CA GLU A 102 -21.09 6.40 -19.57
C GLU A 102 -19.67 5.90 -19.27
N LEU A 103 -19.56 4.79 -18.54
CA LEU A 103 -18.28 4.17 -18.20
C LEU A 103 -17.68 3.52 -19.44
N VAL A 104 -16.42 3.85 -19.74
CA VAL A 104 -15.64 3.20 -20.81
C VAL A 104 -14.64 2.21 -20.21
N ALA A 105 -13.92 2.62 -19.16
CA ALA A 105 -12.98 1.76 -18.44
C ALA A 105 -12.84 2.20 -16.97
N PRO A 106 -12.55 1.28 -16.03
CA PRO A 106 -12.36 -0.16 -16.22
C PRO A 106 -13.67 -0.91 -16.51
N GLN A 107 -13.56 -2.05 -17.20
CA GLN A 107 -14.70 -2.96 -17.39
C GLN A 107 -15.21 -3.49 -16.04
N GLY A 108 -16.53 -3.66 -15.90
CA GLY A 108 -17.15 -4.10 -14.64
C GLY A 108 -17.17 -3.06 -13.53
N GLY A 109 -16.73 -1.83 -13.81
CA GLY A 109 -16.83 -0.70 -12.89
C GLY A 109 -18.23 -0.08 -12.83
N VAL A 110 -18.33 1.06 -12.17
CA VAL A 110 -19.54 1.84 -11.99
C VAL A 110 -19.48 3.16 -12.75
N VAL A 111 -20.64 3.68 -13.14
CA VAL A 111 -20.73 5.03 -13.76
C VAL A 111 -20.42 6.12 -12.73
N ALA A 112 -19.75 7.18 -13.17
CA ALA A 112 -19.53 8.35 -12.35
C ALA A 112 -20.81 9.19 -12.25
N GLN A 113 -21.07 9.76 -11.08
CA GLN A 113 -22.08 10.80 -10.95
C GLN A 113 -21.55 12.10 -11.56
N VAL A 114 -22.35 12.70 -12.44
CA VAL A 114 -22.09 14.03 -13.00
C VAL A 114 -22.70 15.09 -12.09
N THR A 115 -21.94 16.12 -11.77
CA THR A 115 -22.46 17.31 -11.07
C THR A 115 -22.16 18.55 -11.89
N PRO A 116 -23.17 19.37 -12.25
CA PRO A 116 -24.60 19.15 -12.06
C PRO A 116 -25.15 18.01 -12.94
N THR A 117 -26.29 17.44 -12.55
CA THR A 117 -26.97 16.36 -13.32
C THR A 117 -27.79 16.87 -14.51
N ARG A 118 -27.81 18.18 -14.73
CA ARG A 118 -28.54 18.84 -15.81
C ARG A 118 -27.92 20.18 -16.14
N TYR A 119 -28.14 20.65 -17.35
CA TYR A 119 -27.88 22.03 -17.76
C TYR A 119 -29.03 22.59 -18.60
N SER A 120 -29.07 23.90 -18.76
CA SER A 120 -29.95 24.57 -19.72
C SER A 120 -29.12 25.11 -20.86
N HIS A 121 -29.54 24.80 -22.09
CA HIS A 121 -28.95 25.36 -23.29
C HIS A 121 -29.59 26.71 -23.59
N VAL A 122 -28.78 27.76 -23.68
CA VAL A 122 -29.25 29.11 -23.99
C VAL A 122 -28.79 29.53 -25.39
N ALA A 123 -29.51 30.50 -25.96
CA ALA A 123 -29.15 31.10 -27.23
C ALA A 123 -27.80 31.81 -27.09
N ALA A 124 -26.88 31.51 -28.00
CA ALA A 124 -25.50 31.98 -27.96
C ALA A 124 -24.91 31.99 -29.37
N SER A 125 -23.84 32.76 -29.56
CA SER A 125 -23.06 32.71 -30.80
C SER A 125 -22.61 31.28 -31.06
N ALA A 126 -22.81 30.79 -32.29
CA ALA A 126 -22.57 29.41 -32.70
C ALA A 126 -23.24 28.33 -31.81
N SER A 127 -24.31 28.69 -31.09
CA SER A 127 -24.99 27.83 -30.11
C SER A 127 -24.08 27.32 -28.98
N LEU A 128 -22.93 27.97 -28.74
CA LEU A 128 -21.90 27.46 -27.84
C LEU A 128 -22.26 27.66 -26.36
N ASN A 129 -22.50 26.56 -25.66
CA ASN A 129 -22.70 26.50 -24.21
C ASN A 129 -21.56 25.72 -23.55
N THR A 130 -21.06 26.20 -22.41
CA THR A 130 -19.87 25.64 -21.74
C THR A 130 -20.11 25.28 -20.27
N PRO A 131 -21.01 24.32 -19.97
CA PRO A 131 -21.30 23.95 -18.59
C PRO A 131 -20.03 23.43 -17.88
N ALA A 132 -19.86 23.86 -16.63
CA ALA A 132 -18.84 23.35 -15.72
C ALA A 132 -19.37 22.09 -15.01
N LEU A 133 -18.62 21.00 -15.08
CA LEU A 133 -18.99 19.66 -14.63
C LEU A 133 -17.90 19.07 -13.73
N SER A 134 -18.26 18.13 -12.86
CA SER A 134 -17.33 17.25 -12.17
C SER A 134 -17.84 15.80 -12.17
N LEU A 135 -16.90 14.85 -12.06
CA LEU A 135 -17.15 13.42 -11.91
C LEU A 135 -16.57 12.91 -10.60
N ASN A 136 -17.28 12.06 -9.87
CA ASN A 136 -16.89 11.62 -8.53
C ASN A 136 -16.27 10.21 -8.45
N GLU A 137 -15.89 9.63 -9.59
CA GLU A 137 -15.40 8.24 -9.67
C GLU A 137 -14.20 8.13 -10.62
N VAL A 138 -13.28 7.20 -10.31
CA VAL A 138 -12.08 6.90 -11.11
C VAL A 138 -12.47 6.24 -12.42
N GLY A 139 -11.69 6.45 -13.48
CA GLY A 139 -11.91 5.74 -14.74
C GLY A 139 -11.86 6.65 -15.96
N VAL A 140 -12.30 6.12 -17.08
CA VAL A 140 -12.47 6.83 -18.35
C VAL A 140 -13.96 6.84 -18.66
N PHE A 141 -14.51 8.03 -18.92
CA PHE A 141 -15.94 8.23 -19.09
C PHE A 141 -16.23 9.03 -20.36
N ARG A 142 -17.42 8.81 -20.92
CA ARG A 142 -18.06 9.75 -21.84
C ARG A 142 -19.11 10.55 -21.08
N ILE A 143 -19.39 11.76 -21.52
CA ILE A 143 -20.52 12.55 -21.03
C ILE A 143 -21.65 12.48 -22.05
N LYS A 144 -22.84 12.18 -21.56
CA LYS A 144 -24.07 12.12 -22.34
C LYS A 144 -24.98 13.29 -21.97
N ALA A 145 -25.44 14.03 -22.97
CA ALA A 145 -26.52 14.99 -22.84
C ALA A 145 -27.80 14.39 -23.40
N THR A 146 -28.86 14.33 -22.60
CA THR A 146 -30.16 13.78 -22.99
C THR A 146 -31.21 14.89 -22.89
N PRO A 147 -31.60 15.50 -24.02
CA PRO A 147 -32.70 16.47 -24.06
C PRO A 147 -34.01 15.86 -23.55
N PRO A 148 -34.91 16.65 -22.92
CA PRO A 148 -36.23 16.17 -22.53
C PRO A 148 -37.01 15.58 -23.71
N ALA A 149 -37.60 14.39 -23.51
CA ALA A 149 -38.47 13.79 -24.50
C ALA A 149 -39.72 14.65 -24.71
N ALA A 150 -40.18 14.74 -25.95
CA ALA A 150 -41.48 15.32 -26.25
C ALA A 150 -42.59 14.36 -25.84
N THR A 151 -43.36 14.79 -24.85
CA THR A 151 -44.53 14.08 -24.35
C THR A 151 -45.63 15.11 -24.11
N LEU A 152 -46.88 14.69 -24.22
CA LEU A 152 -48.02 15.44 -23.72
C LEU A 152 -48.34 14.85 -22.34
N PRO A 153 -47.94 15.50 -21.23
CA PRO A 153 -48.30 15.00 -19.90
C PRO A 153 -49.82 14.84 -19.79
N GLU A 154 -50.27 13.83 -19.06
CA GLU A 154 -51.70 13.59 -18.87
C GLU A 154 -52.38 14.82 -18.28
N GLY A 155 -53.44 15.31 -18.94
CA GLY A 155 -54.12 16.55 -18.56
C GLY A 155 -53.46 17.86 -19.03
N SER A 156 -52.33 17.81 -19.76
CA SER A 156 -51.65 18.99 -20.32
C SER A 156 -51.82 19.08 -21.84
N THR A 157 -52.16 20.27 -22.34
CA THR A 157 -52.12 20.60 -23.78
C THR A 157 -50.75 21.11 -24.23
N VAL A 158 -49.80 21.26 -23.30
CA VAL A 158 -48.43 21.74 -23.57
C VAL A 158 -47.49 20.54 -23.63
N SER A 159 -46.85 20.34 -24.79
CA SER A 159 -45.83 19.30 -24.97
C SER A 159 -44.51 19.70 -24.32
N THR A 160 -43.84 18.74 -23.69
CA THR A 160 -42.42 18.86 -23.29
C THR A 160 -41.51 18.77 -24.52
N GLY A 161 -40.19 18.96 -24.32
CA GLY A 161 -39.21 18.96 -25.41
C GLY A 161 -39.14 20.29 -26.15
N TYR A 162 -38.52 20.29 -27.34
CA TYR A 162 -38.35 21.50 -28.14
C TYR A 162 -39.56 21.69 -29.07
N PHE A 163 -40.51 22.53 -28.66
CA PHE A 163 -41.78 22.77 -29.38
C PHE A 163 -42.50 21.46 -29.77
N GLY A 164 -42.54 20.48 -28.86
CA GLY A 164 -43.16 19.18 -29.12
C GLY A 164 -42.30 18.18 -29.89
N TYR A 165 -41.01 18.47 -30.07
CA TYR A 165 -40.05 17.55 -30.67
C TYR A 165 -38.97 17.12 -29.67
N THR A 166 -38.64 15.83 -29.72
CA THR A 166 -37.48 15.28 -29.02
C THR A 166 -36.23 15.58 -29.82
N ILE A 167 -35.24 16.22 -29.20
CA ILE A 167 -33.89 16.34 -29.76
C ILE A 167 -33.12 15.08 -29.37
N PRO A 168 -32.42 14.39 -30.30
CA PRO A 168 -31.67 13.19 -30.00
C PRO A 168 -30.60 13.42 -28.91
N PRO A 169 -30.32 12.41 -28.05
CA PRO A 169 -29.21 12.50 -27.10
C PRO A 169 -27.87 12.52 -27.83
N ALA A 170 -26.88 13.13 -27.19
CA ALA A 170 -25.51 13.21 -27.69
C ALA A 170 -24.51 12.69 -26.65
N THR A 171 -23.41 12.11 -27.13
CA THR A 171 -22.36 11.55 -26.28
C THR A 171 -21.00 12.09 -26.75
N SER A 172 -20.17 12.52 -25.80
CA SER A 172 -18.80 12.97 -26.10
C SER A 172 -17.90 11.81 -26.54
N VAL A 173 -16.75 12.13 -27.15
CA VAL A 173 -15.58 11.23 -27.13
C VAL A 173 -15.17 10.88 -25.69
N PRO A 174 -14.45 9.77 -25.44
CA PRO A 174 -14.00 9.47 -24.08
C PRO A 174 -13.08 10.57 -23.56
N LEU A 175 -13.23 10.90 -22.30
CA LEU A 175 -12.35 11.79 -21.56
C LEU A 175 -11.16 10.99 -21.03
N GLY A 176 -10.03 11.65 -20.79
CA GLY A 176 -8.86 11.05 -20.20
C GLY A 176 -9.12 10.53 -18.79
N ARG A 177 -8.12 9.88 -18.20
CA ARG A 177 -8.30 9.16 -16.93
C ARG A 177 -8.62 10.12 -15.78
N PHE A 178 -9.71 9.82 -15.08
CA PHE A 178 -10.00 10.34 -13.75
C PHE A 178 -9.26 9.51 -12.71
N VAL A 179 -8.47 10.17 -11.87
CA VAL A 179 -7.67 9.55 -10.79
C VAL A 179 -8.23 9.93 -9.41
N PRO A 180 -7.90 9.18 -8.33
CA PRO A 180 -8.34 9.55 -6.99
C PRO A 180 -7.97 11.00 -6.63
N TRP A 181 -8.76 11.59 -5.75
CA TRP A 181 -8.43 12.88 -5.13
C TRP A 181 -7.22 12.74 -4.19
N ASP A 182 -7.25 11.71 -3.35
CA ASP A 182 -6.15 11.33 -2.48
C ASP A 182 -6.22 9.84 -2.11
N PHE A 183 -5.19 9.39 -1.41
CA PHE A 183 -5.23 8.17 -0.62
C PHE A 183 -5.36 8.53 0.86
N ASN A 184 -6.17 7.80 1.62
CA ASN A 184 -6.29 7.97 3.06
C ASN A 184 -5.99 6.68 3.78
N MET A 185 -5.01 6.70 4.68
CA MET A 185 -4.72 5.56 5.56
C MET A 185 -5.68 5.59 6.74
N THR A 186 -6.64 4.65 6.76
CA THR A 186 -7.61 4.49 7.84
C THR A 186 -7.05 3.71 9.02
N SER A 187 -6.08 2.82 8.77
CA SER A 187 -5.32 2.13 9.81
C SER A 187 -3.90 1.83 9.36
N GLY A 188 -2.97 1.81 10.31
CA GLY A 188 -1.56 1.52 10.04
C GLY A 188 -0.80 1.21 11.33
N THR A 189 -0.49 -0.06 11.55
CA THR A 189 0.13 -0.54 12.78
C THR A 189 1.37 -1.40 12.53
N VAL A 190 2.36 -1.25 13.40
CA VAL A 190 3.53 -2.11 13.53
C VAL A 190 3.47 -2.83 14.87
N THR A 191 3.71 -4.15 14.84
CA THR A 191 3.85 -4.98 16.04
C THR A 191 5.27 -5.53 16.08
N PRO A 192 6.17 -4.95 16.89
CA PRO A 192 7.52 -5.49 17.07
C PRO A 192 7.48 -6.95 17.52
N ALA A 193 8.51 -7.70 17.18
CA ALA A 193 8.57 -9.14 17.43
C ALA A 193 8.67 -9.49 18.92
N CYS A 194 9.25 -8.60 19.75
CA CYS A 194 9.34 -8.79 21.19
C CYS A 194 9.15 -7.48 21.95
N GLY A 195 8.01 -7.31 22.60
CA GLY A 195 7.76 -6.09 23.37
C GLY A 195 7.81 -4.85 22.47
N GLY A 196 8.64 -3.88 22.87
CA GLY A 196 8.93 -2.65 22.11
C GLY A 196 10.09 -2.74 21.11
N PHE A 197 10.62 -3.93 20.82
CA PHE A 197 11.79 -4.10 19.93
C PHE A 197 11.65 -5.28 18.98
N SER A 198 12.53 -5.30 17.98
CA SER A 198 12.82 -6.49 17.16
C SER A 198 14.32 -6.60 16.96
N TYR A 199 14.84 -7.82 16.83
CA TYR A 199 16.20 -7.96 16.31
C TYR A 199 16.22 -7.60 14.82
N MET A 200 17.32 -7.03 14.36
CA MET A 200 17.55 -6.84 12.93
C MET A 200 17.48 -8.21 12.26
N SER A 201 16.71 -8.27 11.17
CA SER A 201 16.38 -9.45 10.38
C SER A 201 15.32 -10.38 10.99
N GLN A 202 14.83 -10.10 12.19
CA GLN A 202 13.69 -10.79 12.78
C GLN A 202 12.39 -10.33 12.12
N PRO A 203 11.49 -11.25 11.73
CA PRO A 203 10.15 -10.91 11.25
C PRO A 203 9.32 -10.19 12.32
N PHE A 204 8.62 -9.12 11.94
CA PHE A 204 7.66 -8.39 12.77
C PHE A 204 6.41 -7.99 11.99
N GLY A 205 5.30 -7.75 12.69
CA GLY A 205 3.97 -7.59 12.10
C GLY A 205 3.72 -6.19 11.55
N ILE A 206 3.11 -6.13 10.37
CA ILE A 206 2.58 -4.92 9.72
C ILE A 206 1.14 -5.15 9.32
N GLN A 207 0.29 -4.15 9.55
CA GLN A 207 -1.06 -4.11 9.03
C GLN A 207 -1.41 -2.67 8.64
N THR A 208 -1.81 -2.46 7.39
CA THR A 208 -2.27 -1.16 6.89
C THR A 208 -3.55 -1.32 6.06
N VAL A 209 -4.39 -0.29 6.12
CA VAL A 209 -5.58 -0.13 5.26
C VAL A 209 -5.58 1.29 4.72
N VAL A 210 -5.68 1.40 3.40
CA VAL A 210 -5.65 2.65 2.65
C VAL A 210 -6.86 2.70 1.71
N GLU A 211 -7.50 3.85 1.61
CA GLU A 211 -8.63 4.09 0.72
C GLU A 211 -8.26 5.12 -0.34
N ALA A 212 -8.52 4.82 -1.61
CA ALA A 212 -8.48 5.77 -2.72
C ALA A 212 -9.80 6.53 -2.76
N ARG A 213 -9.78 7.84 -2.51
CA ARG A 213 -11.02 8.61 -2.29
C ARG A 213 -11.28 9.63 -3.38
N ASN A 214 -12.54 10.02 -3.51
CA ASN A 214 -12.92 11.22 -4.24
C ASN A 214 -12.81 12.47 -3.38
N LYS A 215 -13.06 13.65 -3.98
CA LYS A 215 -12.95 14.94 -3.32
C LYS A 215 -13.89 15.09 -2.12
N GLU A 216 -15.02 14.40 -2.15
CA GLU A 216 -16.00 14.33 -1.07
C GLU A 216 -15.62 13.32 0.03
N GLY A 217 -14.51 12.59 -0.14
CA GLY A 217 -14.00 11.63 0.83
C GLY A 217 -14.60 10.24 0.75
N SER A 218 -15.42 9.94 -0.27
CA SER A 218 -15.95 8.59 -0.51
C SER A 218 -14.96 7.72 -1.27
N VAL A 219 -14.95 6.41 -1.02
CA VAL A 219 -14.07 5.45 -1.71
C VAL A 219 -14.46 5.34 -3.18
N THR A 220 -13.46 5.41 -4.05
CA THR A 220 -13.61 5.27 -5.51
C THR A 220 -13.68 3.80 -5.89
N ARG A 221 -14.85 3.32 -6.33
CA ARG A 221 -15.06 1.89 -6.61
C ARG A 221 -14.28 1.46 -7.84
N ASN A 222 -14.06 2.33 -8.81
CA ASN A 222 -13.35 1.97 -10.04
C ASN A 222 -11.82 1.93 -9.88
N TYR A 223 -11.29 2.29 -8.71
CA TYR A 223 -9.88 2.11 -8.42
C TYR A 223 -9.58 0.63 -8.12
N ARG A 224 -9.43 -0.15 -9.19
CA ARG A 224 -9.23 -1.61 -9.18
C ARG A 224 -8.40 -2.05 -10.39
N ASP A 225 -7.94 -3.30 -10.39
CA ASP A 225 -7.22 -3.91 -11.52
C ASP A 225 -6.11 -2.98 -12.05
N ALA A 226 -6.05 -2.77 -13.37
CA ALA A 226 -5.07 -1.89 -14.01
C ALA A 226 -5.20 -0.41 -13.61
N PHE A 227 -6.34 0.03 -13.08
CA PHE A 227 -6.53 1.39 -12.58
C PHE A 227 -5.99 1.58 -11.15
N ALA A 228 -5.83 0.51 -10.38
CA ALA A 228 -5.26 0.56 -9.03
C ALA A 228 -3.72 0.55 -9.06
N ARG A 229 -3.11 1.63 -9.57
CA ARG A 229 -1.66 1.74 -9.78
C ARG A 229 -0.84 2.02 -8.51
N GLY A 230 -1.48 2.32 -7.40
CA GLY A 230 -0.86 2.74 -6.14
C GLY A 230 -0.05 1.64 -5.48
N ALA A 231 1.28 1.75 -5.51
CA ALA A 231 2.17 0.90 -4.73
C ALA A 231 2.19 1.38 -3.27
N LEU A 232 1.86 0.48 -2.34
CA LEU A 232 2.05 0.68 -0.91
C LEU A 232 3.48 0.26 -0.54
N THR A 233 4.28 1.20 -0.03
CA THR A 233 5.70 0.95 0.30
C THR A 233 6.00 1.40 1.72
N LEU A 234 6.69 0.55 2.48
CA LEU A 234 7.14 0.91 3.82
C LEU A 234 8.41 1.76 3.74
N VAL A 235 8.52 2.73 4.63
CA VAL A 235 9.71 3.56 4.81
C VAL A 235 10.23 3.49 6.23
N ALA A 236 11.54 3.66 6.43
CA ALA A 236 12.17 3.58 7.74
C ALA A 236 13.13 4.75 7.99
N ALA A 237 13.04 5.33 9.19
CA ALA A 237 13.95 6.38 9.68
C ALA A 237 14.29 6.11 11.14
N ASN A 238 15.53 6.37 11.56
CA ASN A 238 15.92 6.31 12.96
C ASN A 238 16.25 7.71 13.46
N ASN A 239 15.70 8.10 14.61
CA ASN A 239 16.02 9.37 15.27
C ASN A 239 15.86 10.63 14.39
N GLN A 240 15.12 10.53 13.27
CA GLN A 240 15.04 11.59 12.27
C GLN A 240 16.42 12.15 11.89
N ASP A 241 17.41 11.29 11.72
CA ASP A 241 18.78 11.68 11.40
C ASP A 241 19.01 12.06 9.92
N GLY A 242 17.96 11.97 9.09
CA GLY A 242 18.01 12.25 7.65
C GLY A 242 18.61 11.12 6.81
N VAL A 243 18.86 9.94 7.39
CA VAL A 243 19.35 8.77 6.65
C VAL A 243 18.19 7.83 6.37
N ASP A 244 17.84 7.72 5.08
CA ASP A 244 16.80 6.80 4.61
C ASP A 244 17.26 5.34 4.72
N ARG A 245 16.54 4.56 5.54
CA ARG A 245 16.82 3.13 5.79
C ARG A 245 15.75 2.22 5.19
N SER A 246 14.91 2.74 4.30
CA SER A 246 13.78 2.01 3.72
C SER A 246 14.25 0.79 2.90
N ASN A 247 15.46 0.84 2.33
CA ASN A 247 16.08 -0.29 1.62
C ASN A 247 16.39 -1.50 2.50
N ARG A 248 16.36 -1.35 3.83
CA ARG A 248 16.53 -2.44 4.80
C ARG A 248 15.21 -3.14 5.12
N LEU A 249 14.07 -2.66 4.66
CA LEU A 249 12.79 -3.32 4.87
C LEU A 249 12.53 -4.34 3.77
N ALA A 250 12.14 -5.55 4.16
CA ALA A 250 11.62 -6.51 3.18
C ALA A 250 10.28 -6.02 2.60
N PRO A 251 10.08 -6.08 1.27
CA PRO A 251 8.82 -5.67 0.68
C PRO A 251 7.69 -6.57 1.18
N LEU A 252 6.52 -5.97 1.36
CA LEU A 252 5.31 -6.69 1.74
C LEU A 252 4.28 -6.49 0.64
N ALA A 253 3.68 -7.58 0.18
CA ALA A 253 2.68 -7.52 -0.87
C ALA A 253 1.45 -6.71 -0.42
N ALA A 254 0.93 -5.91 -1.34
CA ALA A 254 -0.31 -5.17 -1.17
C ALA A 254 -1.33 -5.59 -2.23
N SER A 255 -2.60 -5.53 -1.86
CA SER A 255 -3.72 -5.79 -2.78
C SER A 255 -4.70 -4.64 -2.73
N TRP A 256 -5.21 -4.24 -3.90
CA TRP A 256 -6.31 -3.29 -4.02
C TRP A 256 -7.59 -4.01 -4.41
N THR A 257 -8.70 -3.59 -3.81
CA THR A 257 -10.03 -4.07 -4.15
C THR A 257 -11.01 -2.92 -4.00
N GLU A 258 -11.60 -2.48 -5.11
CA GLU A 258 -12.61 -1.42 -5.17
C GLU A 258 -12.22 -0.16 -4.36
N GLY A 259 -11.01 0.35 -4.58
CA GLY A 259 -10.50 1.53 -3.89
C GLY A 259 -9.95 1.29 -2.49
N THR A 260 -9.96 0.05 -1.98
CA THR A 260 -9.35 -0.30 -0.69
C THR A 260 -8.06 -1.10 -0.88
N GLY A 261 -6.94 -0.52 -0.48
CA GLY A 261 -5.61 -1.12 -0.46
C GLY A 261 -5.28 -1.68 0.92
N LYS A 262 -4.78 -2.91 0.99
CA LYS A 262 -4.35 -3.53 2.26
C LYS A 262 -2.95 -4.10 2.14
N GLN A 263 -2.17 -3.95 3.19
CA GLN A 263 -0.86 -4.58 3.35
C GLN A 263 -0.81 -5.22 4.74
N SER A 264 -0.83 -6.54 4.82
CA SER A 264 -0.88 -7.27 6.09
C SER A 264 0.05 -8.48 6.06
N GLY A 265 0.85 -8.67 7.10
CA GLY A 265 1.77 -9.80 7.21
C GLY A 265 3.00 -9.46 8.03
N GLN A 266 4.08 -10.20 7.78
CA GLN A 266 5.37 -9.98 8.42
C GLN A 266 6.33 -9.33 7.43
N THR A 267 7.06 -8.31 7.87
CA THR A 267 8.27 -7.81 7.21
C THR A 267 9.45 -8.00 8.15
N ARG A 268 10.65 -7.58 7.75
CA ARG A 268 11.84 -7.55 8.61
C ARG A 268 12.69 -6.35 8.25
N PHE A 269 13.42 -5.84 9.24
CA PHE A 269 14.41 -4.77 9.07
C PHE A 269 15.79 -5.43 9.05
N MET A 270 16.33 -5.64 7.86
CA MET A 270 17.56 -6.39 7.60
C MET A 270 18.77 -5.75 8.26
N ARG A 271 19.74 -6.58 8.66
CA ARG A 271 21.11 -6.14 8.94
C ARG A 271 21.77 -5.59 7.68
N LEU A 272 22.71 -4.65 7.81
CA LEU A 272 23.48 -4.10 6.70
C LEU A 272 24.20 -5.18 5.91
N ARG A 273 24.69 -6.23 6.59
CA ARG A 273 25.38 -7.35 5.93
C ARG A 273 24.55 -8.07 4.87
N GLU A 274 23.23 -8.04 4.97
CA GLU A 274 22.36 -8.69 3.97
C GLU A 274 22.29 -7.89 2.68
N LEU A 275 22.49 -6.57 2.76
CA LEU A 275 22.61 -5.69 1.60
C LEU A 275 24.04 -5.64 1.09
N THR A 276 25.00 -5.71 2.02
CA THR A 276 26.44 -5.59 1.74
C THR A 276 27.19 -6.72 2.46
N PRO A 277 27.33 -7.91 1.86
CA PRO A 277 27.91 -9.10 2.49
C PRO A 277 29.32 -8.93 3.07
N SER A 278 30.09 -7.94 2.59
CA SER A 278 31.43 -7.62 3.10
C SER A 278 31.41 -6.93 4.47
N LEU A 279 30.29 -6.36 4.91
CA LEU A 279 30.15 -5.72 6.22
C LEU A 279 29.77 -6.77 7.26
N THR A 280 30.77 -7.37 7.93
CA THR A 280 30.55 -8.40 8.95
C THR A 280 30.49 -7.85 10.37
N ALA A 281 30.91 -6.61 10.59
CA ALA A 281 30.88 -5.98 11.92
C ALA A 281 29.44 -5.86 12.45
N PRO A 282 29.20 -6.14 13.75
CA PRO A 282 27.94 -5.86 14.41
C PRO A 282 27.56 -4.37 14.33
N GLU A 283 26.25 -4.10 14.29
CA GLU A 283 25.72 -2.74 14.22
C GLU A 283 25.28 -2.24 15.60
N GLU A 284 25.48 -0.96 15.87
CA GLU A 284 24.85 -0.30 17.00
C GLU A 284 23.30 -0.34 16.89
N PRO A 285 22.57 -0.35 18.00
CA PRO A 285 21.11 -0.39 17.97
C PRO A 285 20.54 0.85 17.29
N LEU A 286 19.35 0.71 16.71
CA LEU A 286 18.53 1.84 16.24
C LEU A 286 17.38 2.05 17.25
N PRO A 287 17.56 2.88 18.30
CA PRO A 287 16.64 2.95 19.44
C PRO A 287 15.35 3.71 19.14
N LEU A 288 15.32 4.50 18.06
CA LEU A 288 14.21 5.38 17.70
C LEU A 288 13.75 5.10 16.27
N LEU A 289 13.67 3.82 15.91
CA LEU A 289 13.27 3.39 14.57
C LEU A 289 11.77 3.60 14.40
N ARG A 290 11.42 4.44 13.42
CA ARG A 290 10.06 4.74 12.98
C ARG A 290 9.82 4.09 11.63
N LEU A 291 8.59 3.62 11.42
CA LEU A 291 8.13 3.15 10.13
C LEU A 291 6.99 4.05 9.62
N GLY A 292 6.94 4.22 8.31
CA GLY A 292 5.87 4.93 7.63
C GLY A 292 5.38 4.18 6.42
N LEU A 293 4.24 4.61 5.88
CA LEU A 293 3.69 4.15 4.62
C LEU A 293 3.77 5.27 3.59
N ARG A 294 4.24 4.94 2.40
CA ARG A 294 4.23 5.80 1.21
C ARG A 294 3.35 5.14 0.15
N VAL A 295 2.56 5.96 -0.54
CA VAL A 295 1.77 5.53 -1.71
C VAL A 295 2.32 6.23 -2.94
N THR A 296 2.62 5.46 -3.99
CA THR A 296 3.04 5.97 -5.29
C THR A 296 2.25 5.29 -6.39
N ASP A 297 1.46 6.03 -7.16
CA ASP A 297 0.61 5.51 -8.24
C ASP A 297 1.11 5.87 -9.66
N GLY A 298 2.32 6.45 -9.72
CA GLY A 298 2.93 6.92 -10.96
C GLY A 298 2.46 8.31 -11.40
N GLU A 299 1.64 8.99 -10.59
CA GLU A 299 1.26 10.39 -10.79
C GLU A 299 2.17 11.33 -9.98
N THR A 300 2.10 12.63 -10.25
CA THR A 300 2.89 13.61 -9.49
C THR A 300 2.28 13.85 -8.09
N PRO A 301 3.06 14.24 -7.08
CA PRO A 301 2.56 14.49 -5.72
C PRO A 301 1.51 15.60 -5.61
N GLU A 302 1.39 16.47 -6.63
CA GLU A 302 0.35 17.50 -6.74
C GLU A 302 -0.99 16.91 -7.23
N THR A 303 -0.91 15.79 -7.96
CA THR A 303 -2.06 15.10 -8.56
C THR A 303 -2.64 14.08 -7.59
N SER A 304 -1.82 13.19 -7.03
CA SER A 304 -2.29 12.12 -6.17
C SER A 304 -1.27 11.85 -5.08
N PHE A 305 -1.73 11.75 -3.84
CA PHE A 305 -0.85 11.60 -2.69
C PHE A 305 -1.54 10.93 -1.51
N LEU A 306 -0.75 10.37 -0.60
CA LEU A 306 -1.23 9.94 0.70
C LEU A 306 -1.54 11.17 1.58
N SER A 307 -2.78 11.31 2.02
CA SER A 307 -3.23 12.36 2.93
C SER A 307 -2.63 12.16 4.34
N GLY A 308 -2.37 13.28 5.03
CA GLY A 308 -1.80 13.26 6.37
C GLY A 308 -0.33 12.83 6.44
N ARG A 309 0.46 13.02 5.37
CA ARG A 309 1.91 12.80 5.38
C ARG A 309 2.57 13.61 6.50
N ASN A 310 3.32 12.91 7.35
CA ASN A 310 4.02 13.48 8.51
C ASN A 310 5.41 12.84 8.74
N MET A 311 5.91 12.08 7.76
CA MET A 311 7.22 11.44 7.82
C MET A 311 7.99 11.63 6.51
N ASN A 312 9.29 11.86 6.60
CA ASN A 312 10.23 11.71 5.49
C ASN A 312 11.56 11.16 6.04
N PRO A 313 11.95 9.93 5.66
CA PRO A 313 13.17 9.31 6.19
C PRO A 313 14.48 9.98 5.73
N ALA A 314 14.44 10.74 4.64
CA ALA A 314 15.61 11.42 4.07
C ALA A 314 15.81 12.86 4.60
N VAL A 315 14.99 13.31 5.55
CA VAL A 315 15.07 14.66 6.12
C VAL A 315 15.50 14.57 7.57
N SER A 316 16.48 15.40 7.95
CA SER A 316 16.86 15.53 9.36
C SER A 316 15.82 16.36 10.12
N GLY A 317 15.42 15.88 11.30
CA GLY A 317 14.34 16.45 12.09
C GLY A 317 12.94 16.18 11.52
N ASN A 318 11.96 16.96 11.98
CA ASN A 318 10.59 16.83 11.50
C ASN A 318 10.45 17.38 10.08
N CYS A 319 9.84 16.59 9.19
CA CYS A 319 9.41 17.10 7.90
C CYS A 319 8.23 18.09 8.06
N GLN A 320 8.08 19.00 7.10
CA GLN A 320 7.00 19.96 7.03
C GLN A 320 5.83 19.38 6.21
N SER A 321 4.66 19.26 6.86
CA SER A 321 3.44 18.77 6.23
C SER A 321 3.07 19.63 5.03
N GLY A 322 2.68 18.98 3.92
CA GLY A 322 2.35 19.65 2.66
C GLY A 322 3.55 20.19 1.87
N VAL A 323 4.77 20.14 2.42
CA VAL A 323 5.99 20.64 1.75
C VAL A 323 6.91 19.48 1.37
N ASN A 324 7.44 18.75 2.36
CA ASN A 324 8.47 17.73 2.12
C ASN A 324 8.21 16.41 2.86
N CYS A 325 7.08 16.25 3.55
CA CYS A 325 6.68 14.93 4.04
C CYS A 325 6.26 14.02 2.87
N THR A 326 6.80 12.80 2.83
CA THR A 326 6.59 11.85 1.72
C THR A 326 5.86 10.57 2.13
N ALA A 327 5.69 10.34 3.42
CA ALA A 327 5.03 9.18 4.00
C ALA A 327 4.17 9.58 5.20
N ARG A 328 3.27 8.69 5.62
CA ARG A 328 2.53 8.79 6.88
C ARG A 328 3.05 7.77 7.87
N GLN A 329 3.44 8.21 9.05
CA GLN A 329 3.96 7.36 10.12
C GLN A 329 2.91 6.32 10.54
N LEU A 330 3.38 5.10 10.78
CA LEU A 330 2.60 4.00 11.33
C LEU A 330 2.65 4.03 12.86
N SER A 331 1.57 3.61 13.51
CA SER A 331 1.54 3.46 14.96
C SER A 331 2.28 2.20 15.41
N ILE A 332 3.09 2.27 16.47
CA ILE A 332 3.82 1.12 16.99
C ILE A 332 3.21 0.70 18.33
N LEU A 333 2.47 -0.43 18.35
CA LEU A 333 1.54 -0.76 19.45
C LEU A 333 2.19 -0.93 20.83
N GLN A 334 3.45 -1.38 20.88
CA GLN A 334 4.20 -1.59 22.12
C GLN A 334 5.41 -0.65 22.24
N GLY A 335 5.54 0.29 21.30
CA GLY A 335 6.61 1.27 21.23
C GLY A 335 6.23 2.56 21.95
N LYS A 336 7.18 3.16 22.67
CA LYS A 336 6.99 4.54 23.16
C LYS A 336 7.14 5.50 21.98
N ASN A 337 6.28 6.52 21.91
CA ASN A 337 6.33 7.59 20.89
C ASN A 337 6.34 7.07 19.42
N ASP A 338 5.65 5.97 19.13
CA ASP A 338 5.67 5.30 17.81
C ASP A 338 7.08 4.94 17.31
N THR A 339 7.95 4.51 18.23
CA THR A 339 9.28 3.99 17.90
C THR A 339 9.42 2.56 18.39
N MET A 340 10.18 1.75 17.66
CA MET A 340 10.72 0.49 18.14
C MET A 340 12.23 0.54 18.17
N ILE A 341 12.84 -0.37 18.94
CA ILE A 341 14.28 -0.57 18.91
C ILE A 341 14.61 -1.69 17.92
N ALA A 342 15.60 -1.49 17.05
CA ALA A 342 16.20 -2.56 16.25
C ALA A 342 17.57 -2.93 16.81
N TYR A 343 17.71 -4.14 17.34
CA TYR A 343 18.97 -4.65 17.90
C TYR A 343 19.72 -5.53 16.92
N TYR A 344 21.03 -5.35 16.79
CA TYR A 344 21.88 -6.39 16.23
C TYR A 344 22.11 -7.47 17.31
N GLY A 345 21.45 -8.61 17.17
CA GLY A 345 21.42 -9.66 18.20
C GLY A 345 22.32 -10.86 17.95
N ARG A 346 22.66 -11.59 19.01
CA ARG A 346 23.19 -12.96 18.89
C ARG A 346 22.72 -13.85 20.02
N LEU A 347 22.73 -15.16 19.79
CA LEU A 347 22.66 -16.15 20.86
C LEU A 347 24.07 -16.60 21.20
N LEU A 348 24.45 -16.65 22.47
CA LEU A 348 25.77 -17.06 22.93
C LEU A 348 25.66 -18.38 23.71
N ALA A 349 26.29 -19.43 23.17
CA ALA A 349 26.57 -20.66 23.90
C ALA A 349 27.70 -20.44 24.91
N SER A 350 27.73 -21.22 25.99
CA SER A 350 28.74 -21.08 27.03
C SER A 350 29.61 -22.32 27.18
N THR A 351 30.84 -22.10 27.60
CA THR A 351 31.74 -23.15 28.09
C THR A 351 31.96 -23.00 29.59
N ARG A 352 31.82 -24.09 30.35
CA ARG A 352 32.10 -24.10 31.80
C ARG A 352 32.71 -25.41 32.24
N GLN A 353 33.53 -25.31 33.29
CA GLN A 353 34.12 -26.45 33.97
C GLN A 353 33.53 -26.61 35.38
N GLY A 354 33.30 -27.86 35.80
CA GLY A 354 32.77 -28.22 37.11
C GLY A 354 33.35 -29.52 37.64
N ALA A 355 33.00 -29.85 38.89
CA ALA A 355 33.38 -31.12 39.50
C ALA A 355 32.55 -32.27 38.91
N ALA A 356 33.18 -33.43 38.66
CA ALA A 356 32.49 -34.61 38.14
C ALA A 356 31.34 -35.10 39.05
N SER A 357 31.41 -34.83 40.36
CA SER A 357 30.44 -35.26 41.37
C SER A 357 29.29 -34.27 41.60
N ALA A 358 29.22 -33.15 40.86
CA ALA A 358 28.21 -32.11 41.07
C ALA A 358 27.51 -31.75 39.75
N PRO A 359 26.21 -31.42 39.75
CA PRO A 359 25.54 -30.86 38.57
C PRO A 359 26.20 -29.54 38.13
N LEU A 360 26.14 -29.25 36.84
CA LEU A 360 26.69 -28.03 36.25
C LEU A 360 25.63 -27.32 35.42
N ALA A 361 25.53 -26.00 35.60
CA ALA A 361 24.62 -25.13 34.87
C ALA A 361 25.40 -24.08 34.07
N LEU A 362 25.13 -24.00 32.78
CA LEU A 362 25.74 -23.06 31.84
C LEU A 362 24.75 -21.96 31.45
N PRO A 363 25.14 -20.69 31.42
CA PRO A 363 24.32 -19.63 30.81
C PRO A 363 24.14 -19.90 29.33
N LEU A 364 22.93 -19.73 28.82
CA LEU A 364 22.72 -19.43 27.41
C LEU A 364 22.16 -18.00 27.36
N GLN A 365 22.79 -17.12 26.57
CA GLN A 365 22.47 -15.70 26.59
C GLN A 365 22.05 -15.20 25.22
N VAL A 366 20.95 -14.47 25.13
CA VAL A 366 20.67 -13.60 23.99
C VAL A 366 21.26 -12.24 24.28
N GLN A 367 22.16 -11.80 23.40
CA GLN A 367 22.89 -10.56 23.52
C GLN A 367 22.54 -9.61 22.39
N TYR A 368 22.79 -8.32 22.60
CA TYR A 368 22.83 -7.29 21.57
C TYR A 368 24.17 -6.56 21.61
N PHE A 369 24.58 -5.98 20.49
CA PHE A 369 25.80 -5.19 20.40
C PHE A 369 25.51 -3.72 20.72
N GLU A 370 26.31 -3.11 21.60
CA GLU A 370 26.23 -1.68 21.94
C GLU A 370 27.54 -1.17 22.55
N GLY A 371 28.01 -0.04 22.03
CA GLY A 371 29.22 0.63 22.52
C GLY A 371 30.47 -0.25 22.35
N GLY A 372 30.56 -1.00 21.25
CA GLY A 372 31.69 -1.90 20.98
C GLY A 372 31.69 -3.21 21.76
N GLN A 373 30.64 -3.50 22.55
CA GLN A 373 30.56 -4.69 23.40
C GLN A 373 29.24 -5.43 23.24
N TRP A 374 29.25 -6.72 23.56
CA TRP A 374 28.04 -7.52 23.64
C TRP A 374 27.43 -7.45 25.04
N ARG A 375 26.14 -7.14 25.11
CA ARG A 375 25.37 -7.01 26.35
C ARG A 375 24.20 -7.97 26.34
N VAL A 376 23.86 -8.56 27.49
CA VAL A 376 22.68 -9.41 27.61
C VAL A 376 21.43 -8.57 27.38
N ASN A 377 20.52 -9.02 26.50
CA ASN A 377 19.26 -8.31 26.26
C ASN A 377 18.25 -8.64 27.37
N GLN A 378 18.28 -7.87 28.46
CA GLN A 378 17.37 -8.07 29.59
C GLN A 378 15.88 -7.86 29.24
N ASP A 379 15.59 -7.25 28.09
CA ASP A 379 14.22 -7.10 27.60
C ASP A 379 13.76 -8.31 26.76
N ASP A 380 14.66 -9.24 26.40
CA ASP A 380 14.27 -10.45 25.68
C ASP A 380 13.48 -11.39 26.59
N LEU A 381 12.18 -11.40 26.30
CA LEU A 381 11.20 -12.29 26.86
C LEU A 381 10.59 -13.17 25.79
N CYS A 382 11.14 -13.34 24.58
CA CYS A 382 10.44 -13.97 23.45
C CYS A 382 11.20 -15.11 22.80
N THR A 383 12.54 -15.11 22.90
CA THR A 383 13.38 -16.16 22.32
C THR A 383 13.12 -17.49 23.02
N ARG A 384 12.89 -18.55 22.24
CA ARG A 384 12.72 -19.92 22.74
C ARG A 384 13.89 -20.80 22.33
N ILE A 385 14.36 -21.60 23.28
CA ILE A 385 15.40 -22.61 23.07
C ILE A 385 14.83 -23.99 23.44
N SER A 386 15.17 -25.00 22.65
CA SER A 386 14.72 -26.38 22.77
C SER A 386 15.88 -27.35 22.57
N LEU A 387 15.89 -28.43 23.35
CA LEU A 387 16.74 -29.60 23.16
C LEU A 387 16.14 -30.59 22.14
N ALA A 388 14.83 -30.54 21.91
CA ALA A 388 14.15 -31.39 20.93
C ALA A 388 14.52 -31.02 19.48
N ASN A 389 14.26 -31.94 18.55
CA ASN A 389 14.50 -31.78 17.10
C ASN A 389 15.93 -31.40 16.73
N ASP A 390 16.92 -31.90 17.48
CA ASP A 390 18.34 -31.54 17.33
C ASP A 390 18.61 -30.03 17.50
N GLY A 391 17.76 -29.33 18.27
CA GLY A 391 17.96 -27.90 18.55
C GLY A 391 19.31 -27.61 19.21
N ILE A 392 19.81 -28.56 20.02
CA ILE A 392 21.20 -28.59 20.48
C ILE A 392 21.82 -29.91 20.04
N ARG A 393 22.87 -29.81 19.22
CA ARG A 393 23.62 -30.94 18.69
C ARG A 393 24.86 -31.18 19.53
N PHE A 394 25.03 -32.40 20.03
CA PHE A 394 26.28 -32.84 20.66
C PHE A 394 27.26 -33.26 19.57
N THR A 395 28.48 -32.73 19.60
CA THR A 395 29.43 -32.87 18.48
C THR A 395 30.46 -33.98 18.68
N ASP A 396 30.46 -34.62 19.86
CA ASP A 396 31.17 -35.87 20.09
C ASP A 396 30.28 -37.05 19.64
N GLY A 397 30.79 -37.88 18.73
CA GLY A 397 30.05 -38.99 18.13
C GLY A 397 29.65 -40.11 19.10
N GLU A 398 30.28 -40.15 20.29
CA GLU A 398 29.94 -41.08 21.37
C GLU A 398 28.84 -40.54 22.30
N GLN A 399 28.29 -39.36 22.01
CA GLN A 399 27.29 -38.68 22.84
C GLN A 399 25.97 -38.54 22.09
N HIS A 400 24.90 -39.06 22.69
CA HIS A 400 23.57 -39.04 22.06
C HIS A 400 22.48 -38.63 23.04
N TYR A 401 21.74 -37.58 22.68
CA TYR A 401 20.62 -37.09 23.47
C TYR A 401 19.33 -37.80 23.09
N ASP A 402 18.72 -38.45 24.07
CA ASP A 402 17.42 -39.09 23.95
C ASP A 402 16.33 -38.07 24.37
N ALA A 403 15.65 -37.48 23.39
CA ALA A 403 14.60 -36.50 23.65
C ALA A 403 13.39 -37.09 24.40
N ALA A 404 13.16 -38.41 24.34
CA ALA A 404 12.05 -39.05 25.03
C ALA A 404 12.33 -39.18 26.54
N THR A 405 13.57 -39.52 26.90
CA THR A 405 13.96 -39.61 28.31
C THR A 405 14.58 -38.33 28.84
N GLY A 406 14.93 -37.35 28.00
CA GLY A 406 15.62 -36.12 28.38
C GLY A 406 17.06 -36.33 28.85
N ASP A 407 17.65 -37.48 28.54
CA ASP A 407 18.99 -37.86 29.01
C ASP A 407 20.01 -37.83 27.87
N LEU A 408 21.24 -37.49 28.21
CA LEU A 408 22.40 -37.63 27.35
C LEU A 408 23.14 -38.91 27.71
N GLY A 409 23.28 -39.82 26.75
CA GLY A 409 24.20 -40.94 26.84
C GLY A 409 25.64 -40.46 26.70
N LEU A 410 26.51 -40.86 27.62
CA LEU A 410 27.95 -40.59 27.60
C LEU A 410 28.74 -41.83 27.16
N LYS A 411 29.97 -41.60 26.72
CA LYS A 411 30.96 -42.67 26.53
C LYS A 411 31.10 -43.48 27.83
N ASP A 412 31.07 -44.80 27.69
CA ASP A 412 31.15 -45.79 28.79
C ASP A 412 29.92 -45.89 29.71
N GLY A 413 28.75 -45.44 29.26
CA GLY A 413 27.45 -45.96 29.75
C GLY A 413 26.60 -45.13 30.72
N PRO A 414 27.08 -44.13 31.50
CA PRO A 414 26.18 -43.33 32.31
C PRO A 414 25.32 -42.42 31.44
N ARG A 415 24.02 -42.33 31.77
CA ARG A 415 23.09 -41.35 31.23
C ARG A 415 22.97 -40.20 32.23
N ILE A 416 23.12 -38.96 31.76
CA ILE A 416 22.91 -37.78 32.59
C ILE A 416 21.67 -37.03 32.13
N ARG A 417 20.84 -36.60 33.10
CA ARG A 417 19.67 -35.78 32.81
C ARG A 417 20.10 -34.39 32.35
N LEU A 418 19.52 -33.93 31.24
CA LEU A 418 19.67 -32.55 30.77
C LEU A 418 18.37 -31.77 30.95
N GLY A 419 18.50 -30.45 30.91
CA GLY A 419 17.33 -29.59 30.70
C GLY A 419 17.66 -28.11 30.69
N LEU A 420 16.66 -27.33 30.30
CA LEU A 420 16.70 -25.89 30.12
C LEU A 420 15.77 -25.22 31.14
N GLY A 421 16.21 -24.12 31.74
CA GLY A 421 15.34 -23.33 32.63
C GLY A 421 16.04 -22.75 33.84
N PRO A 422 15.33 -21.98 34.69
CA PRO A 422 15.91 -21.33 35.85
C PRO A 422 16.28 -22.31 36.99
N VAL A 423 15.68 -23.50 37.01
CA VAL A 423 15.83 -24.51 38.08
C VAL A 423 16.28 -25.83 37.46
N ALA A 424 17.25 -26.50 38.10
CA ALA A 424 17.75 -27.80 37.65
C ALA A 424 16.74 -28.93 37.87
N PRO A 425 16.67 -29.94 36.96
CA PRO A 425 17.36 -30.00 35.68
C PRO A 425 16.68 -29.13 34.60
N GLY A 426 15.46 -28.63 34.84
CA GLY A 426 14.69 -27.85 33.87
C GLY A 426 13.83 -28.73 32.95
N GLY A 427 13.36 -28.16 31.84
CA GLY A 427 12.54 -28.82 30.81
C GLY A 427 13.29 -29.09 29.51
N SER A 428 12.63 -29.70 28.53
CA SER A 428 13.17 -29.89 27.17
C SER A 428 13.18 -28.60 26.35
N ASP A 429 12.38 -27.61 26.74
CA ASP A 429 12.33 -26.28 26.14
C ASP A 429 12.22 -25.19 27.21
N VAL A 430 12.62 -23.98 26.84
CA VAL A 430 12.49 -22.80 27.68
C VAL A 430 12.25 -21.57 26.82
N ARG A 431 11.39 -20.68 27.31
CA ARG A 431 11.33 -19.29 26.85
C ARG A 431 12.28 -18.47 27.69
N ILE A 432 13.26 -17.85 27.06
CA ILE A 432 14.25 -17.00 27.74
C ILE A 432 13.52 -15.86 28.44
N ASN A 433 13.98 -15.53 29.65
CA ASN A 433 13.43 -14.48 30.49
C ASN A 433 14.59 -13.59 30.96
N GLY A 434 14.68 -12.39 30.40
CA GLY A 434 15.76 -11.46 30.74
C GLY A 434 17.05 -11.71 29.94
N GLY A 435 16.93 -12.24 28.72
CA GLY A 435 18.08 -12.49 27.86
C GLY A 435 18.99 -13.63 28.32
N GLU A 436 18.66 -14.35 29.40
CA GLU A 436 19.45 -15.47 29.89
C GLU A 436 18.55 -16.66 30.29
N THR A 437 19.05 -17.87 30.04
CA THR A 437 18.55 -19.11 30.65
C THR A 437 19.72 -19.98 31.10
N ARG A 438 19.43 -21.09 31.79
CA ARG A 438 20.46 -22.08 32.16
C ARG A 438 20.23 -23.38 31.42
N PHE A 439 21.34 -23.96 30.96
CA PHE A 439 21.43 -25.33 30.45
C PHE A 439 22.09 -26.21 31.52
N HIS A 440 21.30 -27.12 32.07
CA HIS A 440 21.68 -27.96 33.20
C HIS A 440 22.13 -29.33 32.75
N PHE A 441 23.18 -29.82 33.41
CA PHE A 441 23.75 -31.15 33.25
C PHE A 441 23.82 -31.80 34.64
N ALA A 442 23.19 -32.96 34.81
CA ALA A 442 23.37 -33.75 36.01
C ALA A 442 24.82 -34.21 36.18
N ALA A 443 25.22 -34.52 37.41
CA ALA A 443 26.58 -34.98 37.71
C ALA A 443 26.89 -36.30 36.98
N PRO A 444 27.93 -36.37 36.12
CA PRO A 444 28.28 -37.60 35.43
C PRO A 444 29.02 -38.60 36.31
N ASN A 445 29.54 -38.17 37.48
CA ASN A 445 30.42 -38.94 38.36
C ASN A 445 31.68 -39.49 37.67
N GLN A 446 32.05 -38.93 36.51
CA GLN A 446 33.25 -39.23 35.75
C GLN A 446 33.79 -37.96 35.07
N SER A 447 35.07 -37.97 34.70
CA SER A 447 35.63 -36.90 33.88
C SER A 447 35.12 -37.03 32.45
N VAL A 448 34.52 -35.98 31.90
CA VAL A 448 33.96 -35.98 30.55
C VAL A 448 33.89 -34.56 29.99
N ARG A 449 34.10 -34.43 28.68
CA ARG A 449 33.88 -33.20 27.90
C ARG A 449 32.67 -33.40 27.02
N ILE A 450 31.73 -32.47 27.05
CA ILE A 450 30.46 -32.55 26.29
C ILE A 450 30.42 -31.31 25.40
N PRO A 451 31.01 -31.37 24.19
CA PRO A 451 30.92 -30.29 23.24
C PRO A 451 29.54 -30.28 22.58
N TYR A 452 28.97 -29.09 22.41
CA TYR A 452 27.65 -28.91 21.84
C TYR A 452 27.58 -27.67 20.94
N GLU A 453 26.63 -27.69 20.02
CA GLU A 453 26.31 -26.60 19.10
C GLU A 453 24.81 -26.32 19.15
N ILE A 454 24.43 -25.04 19.22
CA ILE A 454 23.02 -24.65 19.11
C ILE A 454 22.66 -24.43 17.63
N LEU A 455 21.73 -25.22 17.10
CA LEU A 455 21.28 -25.11 15.71
C LEU A 455 20.06 -24.18 15.61
N LEU A 456 20.28 -22.91 15.23
CA LEU A 456 19.23 -21.88 15.21
C LEU A 456 18.05 -22.22 14.28
N ASP A 457 18.28 -22.89 13.15
CA ASP A 457 17.23 -23.32 12.21
C ASP A 457 16.36 -24.47 12.76
N LYS A 458 16.83 -25.16 13.80
CA LYS A 458 16.11 -26.24 14.50
C LYS A 458 15.38 -25.76 15.76
N GLN A 459 15.55 -24.50 16.15
CA GLN A 459 14.86 -23.92 17.29
C GLN A 459 13.39 -23.57 16.97
N PRO A 460 12.49 -23.48 17.99
CA PRO A 460 11.04 -23.34 17.76
C PRO A 460 10.63 -22.16 16.88
N SER A 461 11.32 -21.01 16.98
CA SER A 461 11.03 -19.81 16.18
C SER A 461 12.01 -19.61 15.02
N GLN A 462 12.91 -20.57 14.79
CA GLN A 462 14.02 -20.49 13.84
C GLN A 462 14.75 -19.12 13.90
N PRO A 463 15.29 -18.70 15.06
CA PRO A 463 15.87 -17.37 15.25
C PRO A 463 17.26 -17.25 14.59
N VAL A 464 17.32 -17.50 13.29
CA VAL A 464 18.53 -17.40 12.46
C VAL A 464 19.09 -15.97 12.43
N TRP A 465 18.26 -14.98 12.76
CA TRP A 465 18.68 -13.59 13.01
C TRP A 465 19.47 -13.43 14.32
N LEU A 466 19.75 -14.48 15.09
CA LEU A 466 20.65 -14.48 16.24
C LEU A 466 22.00 -15.14 15.91
N ALA A 467 22.28 -15.42 14.65
CA ALA A 467 23.61 -15.78 14.20
C ALA A 467 24.50 -14.52 14.14
N ASP A 468 25.69 -14.59 14.73
CA ASP A 468 26.78 -13.65 14.57
C ASP A 468 27.81 -14.20 13.57
N PRO A 469 27.74 -13.79 12.30
CA PRO A 469 28.63 -14.28 11.25
C PRO A 469 30.09 -13.88 11.43
N ALA A 470 30.38 -12.88 12.28
CA ALA A 470 31.75 -12.46 12.57
C ALA A 470 32.46 -13.44 13.53
N THR A 471 31.69 -14.23 14.28
CA THR A 471 32.19 -15.05 15.37
C THR A 471 31.67 -16.48 15.20
N ALA A 472 32.26 -17.26 14.29
CA ALA A 472 31.74 -18.56 13.85
C ALA A 472 31.51 -19.59 14.98
N ASP A 473 32.14 -19.42 16.13
CA ASP A 473 32.06 -20.29 17.30
C ASP A 473 31.06 -19.82 18.37
N HIS A 474 30.32 -18.73 18.16
CA HIS A 474 29.41 -18.18 19.19
C HIS A 474 28.26 -19.14 19.60
N LEU A 475 27.93 -20.12 18.76
CA LEU A 475 26.93 -21.17 19.02
C LEU A 475 27.56 -22.46 19.58
N LEU A 476 28.89 -22.54 19.64
CA LEU A 476 29.62 -23.66 20.18
C LEU A 476 29.88 -23.45 21.67
N GLY A 477 29.62 -24.50 22.46
CA GLY A 477 29.94 -24.53 23.88
C GLY A 477 30.49 -25.90 24.27
N GLU A 478 31.11 -25.95 25.45
CA GLU A 478 31.64 -27.19 26.00
C GLU A 478 31.37 -27.27 27.50
N VAL A 479 30.84 -28.41 27.94
CA VAL A 479 30.73 -28.72 29.37
C VAL A 479 31.88 -29.62 29.76
N ILE A 480 32.65 -29.22 30.76
CA ILE A 480 33.84 -29.94 31.20
C ILE A 480 33.63 -30.41 32.65
N PHE A 481 33.51 -31.72 32.85
CA PHE A 481 33.47 -32.33 34.16
C PHE A 481 34.85 -32.92 34.51
N GLY A 482 35.35 -32.61 35.71
CA GLY A 482 36.65 -33.08 36.18
C GLY A 482 37.80 -32.11 35.88
N ARG A 483 39.01 -32.46 36.32
CA ARG A 483 40.25 -31.73 35.97
C ARG A 483 41.01 -32.55 34.95
N ASP A 484 41.45 -31.93 33.85
CA ASP A 484 42.63 -32.43 33.15
C ASP A 484 43.77 -32.44 34.16
N ARG A 485 44.24 -33.64 34.53
CA ARG A 485 45.58 -33.74 35.11
C ARG A 485 46.53 -33.36 33.98
N GLY A 486 46.90 -32.08 33.91
CA GLY A 486 48.13 -31.69 33.25
C GLY A 486 49.23 -32.63 33.76
N ASN A 487 49.96 -33.23 32.83
CA ASN A 487 50.99 -34.23 33.10
C ASN A 487 51.81 -33.83 34.34
N ASP A 488 51.78 -34.63 35.41
CA ASP A 488 52.48 -34.39 36.70
C ASP A 488 54.02 -34.30 36.57
N ARG A 489 54.55 -34.22 35.34
CA ARG A 489 55.98 -34.18 35.01
C ARG A 489 56.46 -32.85 34.39
N ILE A 490 55.62 -31.83 34.24
CA ILE A 490 56.07 -30.54 33.66
C ILE A 490 55.77 -29.39 34.63
N ILE A 491 56.81 -28.96 35.36
CA ILE A 491 56.84 -27.69 36.09
C ILE A 491 57.53 -26.67 35.19
N TYR A 492 56.79 -25.67 34.67
CA TYR A 492 57.42 -24.48 34.11
C TYR A 492 57.81 -23.52 35.24
N ARG A 493 59.09 -23.50 35.60
CA ARG A 493 59.68 -22.46 36.44
C ARG A 493 60.28 -21.40 35.52
N ARG A 494 59.62 -20.24 35.42
CA ARG A 494 60.20 -19.05 34.78
C ARG A 494 60.96 -18.27 35.85
N GLU A 495 62.29 -18.33 35.81
CA GLU A 495 63.12 -17.35 36.52
C GLU A 495 63.11 -16.03 35.72
N VAL A 496 62.80 -14.94 36.41
CA VAL A 496 63.05 -13.58 35.94
C VAL A 496 64.13 -13.03 36.88
N MET A 497 65.27 -12.66 36.31
CA MET A 497 66.33 -11.90 36.98
C MET A 497 66.47 -10.53 36.28
N PRO A 498 66.97 -9.51 37.01
CA PRO A 498 66.53 -8.11 36.91
C PRO A 498 66.84 -7.38 35.60
#